data_AF-K1PBA7-F1
#
_entry.id   AF-K1PBA7-F1
#
_cell.length_a   1.000
_cell.length_b   1.000
_cell.length_c   1.000
_cell.angle_alpha   90.00
_cell.angle_beta   90.00
_cell.angle_gamma   90.00
#
_symmetry.space_group_name_H-M   'P 1'
#
loop_
_entity.id
_entity.type
_entity.pdbx_description
1 polymer ?
#
loop_
_entity_poly.entity_id
_entity_poly.type
_entity_poly.pdbx_seq_one_letter_code
_entity_poly.pdbx_strand_id
1 'polypeptide(L)'
;MLTTRQCCKARLRGYTTVSFTSEHDNPRIMGYFHAKGQVLVGKNIAETKNGSLYLRSNETGRCLIRGSIESARILEQVNMRFNVSGRKSRLCTVTTKAPAGFELGMYGSQVRHFIHSSMEFTSLPNGKPLHGDGLRKELETLVEKYKGRIENMRDLGSTQSNENFNNIVSTKAPKNRYYGGSSSLKRRVSAAVLQKNEGHSYLVKVNKASSLSPGVYTSSLTQKIDQRRRVKRLHQRSLQYKRRRIQLQKQKRKKERISTVREGVTYEPNLEFNCSVGAQEEIPKFLEFDHSCELVVFDLETTGLGRKSDITQIAACAGEESFQNYVIPRCNITSEASRLTGITFCRETNCMFLNGKPVSGEHIQDALLNFITFLQSKKSPVLIGHNIKSFDLHVLFNRLQEFNLFSTFCQTVRGFIDTLQLCRRVISKEEVSNCYKQEHLVKMLTGQTYAAHNALADVKSLQKLIELRLFEHISNSDYYSIMYHACMASYVHLDGPKKICKSVSEKLSRSGVSLQHVKLAISRDLKAAKMMLQTHKISCKQAENVVKILLCEE
;
A
#
# COMPACT_ATOMS: atom_id res chain seq x y z
N MET A 1 42.84 -13.42 -15.16
CA MET A 1 43.09 -12.81 -13.84
C MET A 1 42.97 -11.29 -13.98
N LEU A 2 42.37 -10.65 -12.96
CA LEU A 2 42.08 -9.23 -12.66
C LEU A 2 43.15 -8.21 -13.18
N THR A 3 42.97 -6.90 -13.39
CA THR A 3 41.99 -5.80 -13.15
C THR A 3 42.59 -4.57 -13.87
N THR A 4 41.90 -3.62 -14.50
CA THR A 4 41.39 -2.36 -13.90
C THR A 4 40.69 -1.53 -14.99
N ARG A 5 39.44 -1.11 -14.75
CA ARG A 5 38.71 -0.11 -15.56
C ARG A 5 39.01 1.29 -15.03
N GLN A 6 39.64 2.14 -15.85
CA GLN A 6 39.60 3.60 -15.68
C GLN A 6 39.01 4.25 -16.94
N CYS A 7 37.79 4.78 -16.79
CA CYS A 7 37.03 5.46 -17.85
C CYS A 7 37.18 6.97 -17.71
N CYS A 8 38.06 7.59 -18.51
CA CYS A 8 38.20 9.04 -18.62
C CYS A 8 37.29 9.59 -19.73
N LYS A 9 36.37 10.48 -19.35
CA LYS A 9 35.48 11.24 -20.23
C LYS A 9 36.23 12.44 -20.84
N ALA A 10 36.56 12.38 -22.12
CA ALA A 10 37.01 13.53 -22.91
C ALA A 10 35.89 13.98 -23.87
N ARG A 11 35.69 15.30 -24.02
CA ARG A 11 34.72 15.85 -24.97
C ARG A 11 35.19 17.22 -25.47
N LEU A 12 35.49 17.25 -26.75
CA LEU A 12 36.26 18.28 -27.45
C LEU A 12 35.36 19.22 -28.29
N ARG A 13 35.88 20.45 -28.51
CA ARG A 13 35.85 21.29 -29.74
C ARG A 13 34.99 22.59 -29.76
N GLY A 14 35.61 23.64 -30.35
CA GLY A 14 35.17 25.04 -30.64
C GLY A 14 33.98 25.17 -31.62
N TYR A 15 33.61 26.29 -32.24
CA TYR A 15 34.09 27.67 -32.52
C TYR A 15 32.83 28.57 -32.68
N THR A 16 32.93 29.91 -32.93
CA THR A 16 32.34 30.54 -34.16
C THR A 16 32.65 32.04 -34.42
N THR A 17 33.01 32.31 -35.69
CA THR A 17 32.82 33.48 -36.59
C THR A 17 33.48 34.85 -36.35
N VAL A 18 34.20 35.27 -37.41
CA VAL A 18 34.95 36.51 -37.64
C VAL A 18 34.13 37.42 -38.56
N SER A 19 34.12 38.73 -38.29
CA SER A 19 33.77 39.78 -39.25
C SER A 19 34.79 40.91 -39.09
N PHE A 20 35.43 41.31 -40.20
CA PHE A 20 36.50 42.30 -40.24
C PHE A 20 35.95 43.72 -40.51
N THR A 21 36.52 44.72 -39.84
CA THR A 21 36.79 46.05 -40.39
C THR A 21 38.13 46.54 -39.81
N SER A 22 38.97 47.09 -40.68
CA SER A 22 40.38 47.46 -40.47
C SER A 22 40.55 48.74 -39.66
N GLU A 23 41.58 48.79 -38.80
CA GLU A 23 42.78 49.63 -38.93
C GLU A 23 43.56 49.64 -37.60
N HIS A 24 44.82 50.06 -37.71
CA HIS A 24 45.93 49.85 -36.80
C HIS A 24 45.81 50.41 -35.37
N ASP A 25 46.68 49.83 -34.53
CA ASP A 25 47.33 50.33 -33.31
C ASP A 25 46.60 50.39 -31.95
N ASN A 26 47.30 49.81 -30.96
CA ASN A 26 47.05 49.83 -29.51
C ASN A 26 46.70 51.26 -29.02
N PRO A 27 45.71 51.44 -28.12
CA PRO A 27 46.06 51.43 -26.69
C PRO A 27 44.95 51.00 -25.70
N ARG A 28 45.36 50.88 -24.42
CA ARG A 28 44.58 50.79 -23.16
C ARG A 28 43.20 51.49 -23.20
N ILE A 29 42.20 50.96 -22.47
CA ILE A 29 41.40 51.66 -21.42
C ILE A 29 40.11 50.91 -21.00
N MET A 30 39.94 50.90 -19.68
CA MET A 30 38.76 50.99 -18.79
C MET A 30 37.44 50.23 -19.03
N GLY A 31 36.87 49.81 -17.89
CA GLY A 31 35.64 49.05 -17.80
C GLY A 31 34.37 49.89 -17.93
N TYR A 32 33.26 49.19 -18.22
CA TYR A 32 31.90 49.66 -18.03
C TYR A 32 30.99 48.50 -17.60
N PHE A 33 30.14 48.78 -16.61
CA PHE A 33 29.03 47.91 -16.20
C PHE A 33 27.86 48.06 -17.17
N HIS A 34 27.14 46.96 -17.46
CA HIS A 34 25.74 47.07 -17.85
C HIS A 34 24.87 45.87 -17.42
N ALA A 35 23.72 46.21 -16.81
CA ALA A 35 22.54 45.42 -16.41
C ALA A 35 22.66 44.38 -15.26
N LYS A 36 21.98 44.69 -14.15
CA LYS A 36 21.77 43.87 -12.95
C LYS A 36 21.30 42.43 -13.29
N GLY A 37 22.01 41.42 -12.77
CA GLY A 37 21.54 40.03 -12.70
C GLY A 37 22.00 39.06 -13.80
N GLN A 38 22.95 39.43 -14.66
CA GLN A 38 23.53 38.52 -15.67
C GLN A 38 24.96 38.10 -15.29
N VAL A 39 25.24 36.80 -15.29
CA VAL A 39 26.61 36.26 -15.19
C VAL A 39 27.11 35.98 -16.61
N LEU A 40 28.13 36.73 -17.04
CA LEU A 40 28.92 36.49 -18.25
C LEU A 40 30.11 35.58 -17.89
N VAL A 41 30.21 34.41 -18.52
CA VAL A 41 31.33 33.46 -18.34
C VAL A 41 32.55 33.91 -19.16
N GLY A 42 33.00 35.14 -18.94
CA GLY A 42 34.22 35.68 -19.54
C GLY A 42 35.15 36.40 -18.56
N LYS A 43 34.68 36.76 -17.35
CA LYS A 43 35.45 37.55 -16.37
C LYS A 43 35.21 37.20 -14.90
N ASN A 44 34.54 36.09 -14.59
CA ASN A 44 34.32 35.68 -13.19
C ASN A 44 35.24 34.53 -12.83
N ILE A 45 36.05 34.76 -11.78
CA ILE A 45 37.24 34.00 -11.39
C ILE A 45 36.97 32.48 -11.38
N ALA A 46 37.66 31.78 -12.27
CA ALA A 46 37.70 30.34 -12.35
C ALA A 46 38.87 29.83 -11.48
N GLU A 47 38.57 29.22 -10.34
CA GLU A 47 39.59 28.51 -9.55
C GLU A 47 39.59 27.05 -9.97
N THR A 48 40.76 26.54 -10.37
CA THR A 48 40.98 25.11 -10.64
C THR A 48 41.48 24.42 -9.37
N LYS A 49 40.73 23.42 -8.89
CA LYS A 49 41.15 22.60 -7.74
C LYS A 49 40.91 21.12 -8.03
N ASN A 50 41.97 20.32 -7.99
CA ASN A 50 41.94 18.85 -8.19
C ASN A 50 41.19 18.40 -9.47
N GLY A 51 41.54 18.96 -10.64
CA GLY A 51 41.00 18.53 -11.93
C GLY A 51 39.55 18.94 -12.22
N SER A 52 38.95 19.79 -11.38
CA SER A 52 37.58 20.32 -11.54
C SER A 52 37.59 21.84 -11.59
N LEU A 53 36.77 22.45 -12.46
CA LEU A 53 36.60 23.90 -12.54
C LEU A 53 35.39 24.33 -11.69
N TYR A 54 35.57 25.42 -10.94
CA TYR A 54 34.53 26.04 -10.12
C TYR A 54 34.20 27.42 -10.70
N LEU A 55 32.99 27.58 -11.24
CA LEU A 55 32.51 28.89 -11.72
C LEU A 55 31.83 29.63 -10.56
N ARG A 56 32.48 30.67 -10.02
CA ARG A 56 31.96 31.45 -8.89
C ARG A 56 31.30 32.76 -9.33
N SER A 57 30.32 33.24 -8.56
CA SER A 57 29.72 34.57 -8.71
C SER A 57 30.63 35.65 -8.11
N ASN A 58 30.99 36.70 -8.86
CA ASN A 58 31.81 37.81 -8.35
C ASN A 58 31.10 38.62 -7.24
N GLU A 59 29.76 38.66 -7.22
CA GLU A 59 29.00 39.40 -6.17
C GLU A 59 28.87 38.63 -4.85
N THR A 60 28.96 37.29 -4.87
CA THR A 60 28.60 36.46 -3.70
C THR A 60 29.60 35.36 -3.37
N GLY A 61 30.69 35.20 -4.13
CA GLY A 61 31.65 34.09 -3.98
C GLY A 61 31.13 32.70 -4.38
N ARG A 62 29.85 32.60 -4.78
CA ARG A 62 29.11 31.32 -4.87
C ARG A 62 29.48 30.49 -6.09
N CYS A 63 29.87 29.23 -5.92
CA CYS A 63 30.00 28.22 -6.98
C CYS A 63 28.65 27.91 -7.65
N LEU A 64 28.45 28.45 -8.85
CA LEU A 64 27.25 28.30 -9.67
C LEU A 64 27.25 26.96 -10.42
N ILE A 65 28.43 26.46 -10.81
CA ILE A 65 28.59 25.23 -11.58
C ILE A 65 29.89 24.53 -11.13
N ARG A 66 29.76 23.23 -10.82
CA ARG A 66 30.89 22.31 -10.58
C ARG A 66 30.88 21.26 -11.68
N GLY A 67 31.93 21.22 -12.49
CA GLY A 67 32.06 20.28 -13.59
C GLY A 67 33.52 19.88 -13.81
N SER A 68 33.75 18.89 -14.68
CA SER A 68 35.10 18.64 -15.17
C SER A 68 35.64 19.91 -15.86
N ILE A 69 36.96 20.11 -15.84
CA ILE A 69 37.61 21.22 -16.56
C ILE A 69 37.12 21.30 -18.02
N GLU A 70 36.93 20.15 -18.66
CA GLU A 70 36.37 20.03 -20.01
C GLU A 70 34.93 20.56 -20.14
N SER A 71 34.08 20.25 -19.16
CA SER A 71 32.70 20.74 -19.15
C SER A 71 32.65 22.25 -19.00
N ALA A 72 33.59 22.83 -18.25
CA ALA A 72 33.62 24.25 -17.96
C ALA A 72 34.34 25.08 -19.03
N ARG A 73 35.38 24.53 -19.68
CA ARG A 73 35.94 25.06 -20.94
C ARG A 73 34.91 25.11 -22.06
N ILE A 74 33.99 24.13 -22.13
CA ILE A 74 32.85 24.18 -23.04
C ILE A 74 31.93 25.36 -22.69
N LEU A 75 31.64 25.61 -21.40
CA LEU A 75 30.78 26.75 -20.98
C LEU A 75 31.40 28.11 -21.26
N GLU A 76 32.72 28.23 -21.13
CA GLU A 76 33.54 29.43 -21.41
C GLU A 76 33.61 29.72 -22.92
N GLN A 77 33.71 28.68 -23.76
CA GLN A 77 33.77 28.81 -25.23
C GLN A 77 32.43 29.12 -25.92
N VAL A 78 31.27 28.90 -25.27
CA VAL A 78 29.94 29.21 -25.85
C VAL A 78 29.38 30.56 -25.38
N ASN A 79 30.19 31.39 -24.70
CA ASN A 79 29.82 32.71 -24.17
C ASN A 79 28.42 32.74 -23.50
N MET A 80 28.13 31.72 -22.68
CA MET A 80 26.77 31.50 -22.17
C MET A 80 26.40 32.46 -21.04
N ARG A 81 25.21 33.04 -21.14
CA ARG A 81 24.56 33.79 -20.05
C ARG A 81 23.57 32.90 -19.31
N PHE A 82 23.72 32.80 -17.99
CA PHE A 82 22.72 32.18 -17.12
C PHE A 82 21.89 33.27 -16.46
N ASN A 83 20.56 33.19 -16.62
CA ASN A 83 19.65 34.03 -15.85
C ASN A 83 19.41 33.37 -14.50
N VAL A 84 20.29 33.66 -13.52
CA VAL A 84 20.14 33.15 -12.16
C VAL A 84 19.19 34.11 -11.45
N SER A 85 17.93 33.69 -11.25
CA SER A 85 17.02 34.48 -10.43
C SER A 85 17.67 34.67 -9.06
N GLY A 86 17.98 35.91 -8.70
CA GLY A 86 18.57 36.33 -7.42
C GLY A 86 17.61 36.14 -6.23
N ARG A 87 17.00 34.96 -6.11
CA ARG A 87 16.41 34.55 -4.85
C ARG A 87 17.59 34.30 -3.93
N LYS A 88 17.78 35.21 -2.97
CA LYS A 88 18.20 34.81 -1.63
C LYS A 88 17.29 33.65 -1.24
N SER A 89 17.70 32.42 -1.49
CA SER A 89 17.32 31.37 -0.57
C SER A 89 17.88 31.89 0.74
N ARG A 90 16.99 32.38 1.61
CA ARG A 90 17.21 32.16 3.04
C ARG A 90 17.69 30.72 3.06
N LEU A 91 18.92 30.48 3.52
CA LEU A 91 19.18 29.23 4.21
C LEU A 91 17.90 29.06 5.02
N CYS A 92 17.15 27.96 4.82
CA CYS A 92 16.45 27.46 5.99
C CYS A 92 17.53 27.50 7.04
N THR A 93 17.39 28.39 8.01
CA THR A 93 18.10 28.26 9.25
C THR A 93 17.92 26.79 9.54
N VAL A 94 18.99 26.03 9.34
CA VAL A 94 19.18 24.81 10.08
C VAL A 94 19.30 25.37 11.48
N THR A 95 18.16 25.68 12.09
CA THR A 95 18.00 25.54 13.52
C THR A 95 18.60 24.19 13.76
N THR A 96 19.78 24.21 14.36
CA THR A 96 20.56 23.13 14.91
C THR A 96 19.66 21.95 15.29
N LYS A 97 19.30 21.15 14.30
CA LYS A 97 18.75 19.82 14.42
C LYS A 97 19.69 19.01 13.58
N ALA A 98 20.64 18.40 14.26
CA ALA A 98 21.74 17.71 13.65
C ALA A 98 21.26 16.73 12.59
N PRO A 99 22.05 16.52 11.53
CA PRO A 99 21.79 15.45 10.60
C PRO A 99 21.90 14.14 11.40
N ALA A 100 20.86 13.30 11.34
CA ALA A 100 20.82 11.96 11.93
C ALA A 100 20.70 11.85 13.47
N GLY A 101 19.90 12.71 14.11
CA GLY A 101 19.37 12.41 15.45
C GLY A 101 20.33 12.55 16.63
N PHE A 102 21.36 13.37 16.49
CA PHE A 102 22.24 13.76 17.59
C PHE A 102 22.12 15.26 17.86
N GLU A 103 21.20 15.73 18.71
CA GLU A 103 21.21 17.15 19.08
C GLU A 103 22.54 17.51 19.79
N LEU A 104 23.36 18.34 19.13
CA LEU A 104 24.49 19.03 19.73
C LEU A 104 23.96 20.27 20.44
N GLY A 105 23.65 20.14 21.73
CA GLY A 105 23.48 21.27 22.62
C GLY A 105 24.83 21.86 22.98
N MET A 106 25.11 23.11 22.57
CA MET A 106 26.27 23.86 23.06
C MET A 106 25.89 24.54 24.38
N TYR A 107 26.25 23.93 25.50
CA TYR A 107 26.49 24.60 26.77
C TYR A 107 27.80 24.05 27.34
N GLY A 108 28.59 24.92 27.96
CA GLY A 108 29.99 24.76 28.35
C GLY A 108 30.54 23.33 28.56
N SER A 109 31.68 23.06 27.92
CA SER A 109 32.72 22.07 28.25
C SER A 109 32.36 20.61 28.62
N GLN A 110 31.11 20.16 28.57
CA GLN A 110 30.74 18.74 28.71
C GLN A 110 29.53 18.37 27.84
N VAL A 111 29.75 17.50 26.84
CA VAL A 111 28.70 16.95 25.98
C VAL A 111 28.02 15.78 26.72
N ARG A 112 26.88 16.02 27.37
CA ARG A 112 26.00 14.95 27.89
C ARG A 112 24.90 14.63 26.88
N HIS A 113 24.73 13.34 26.59
CA HIS A 113 23.78 12.82 25.61
C HIS A 113 22.39 12.66 26.25
N PHE A 114 21.38 13.37 25.72
CA PHE A 114 19.98 13.06 25.99
C PHE A 114 19.36 12.44 24.74
N ILE A 115 19.13 11.12 24.77
CA ILE A 115 18.26 10.46 23.80
C ILE A 115 16.84 10.83 24.21
N HIS A 116 16.29 11.90 23.64
CA HIS A 116 14.85 12.13 23.73
C HIS A 116 14.15 11.05 22.88
N SER A 117 13.65 10.01 23.54
CA SER A 117 12.91 8.89 22.94
C SER A 117 11.64 9.29 22.18
N SER A 118 11.27 10.58 22.21
CA SER A 118 10.05 11.14 21.64
C SER A 118 10.22 11.89 20.30
N MET A 119 11.44 12.06 19.77
CA MET A 119 11.65 12.84 18.54
C MET A 119 11.51 11.98 17.27
N GLU A 120 10.42 12.18 16.51
CA GLU A 120 10.18 11.48 15.24
C GLU A 120 10.90 12.13 14.04
N PHE A 121 11.72 11.34 13.33
CA PHE A 121 12.40 11.79 12.12
C PHE A 121 11.56 11.55 10.87
N THR A 122 10.88 12.59 10.38
CA THR A 122 10.01 12.53 9.18
C THR A 122 10.69 12.07 7.88
N SER A 123 12.02 12.09 7.85
CA SER A 123 12.88 11.69 6.73
C SER A 123 13.45 10.28 6.85
N LEU A 124 13.32 9.61 8.00
CA LEU A 124 13.89 8.28 8.24
C LEU A 124 12.80 7.18 8.25
N PRO A 125 13.15 5.93 7.86
CA PRO A 125 12.25 4.80 7.95
C PRO A 125 11.69 4.63 9.37
N ASN A 126 10.36 4.44 9.47
CA ASN A 126 9.63 4.25 10.72
C ASN A 126 9.76 5.39 11.76
N GLY A 127 10.34 6.54 11.38
CA GLY A 127 10.57 7.68 12.27
C GLY A 127 11.61 7.43 13.36
N LYS A 128 12.28 6.27 13.32
CA LYS A 128 13.31 5.87 14.29
C LYS A 128 14.66 6.52 13.95
N PRO A 129 15.49 6.83 14.94
CA PRO A 129 16.87 7.23 14.70
C PRO A 129 17.66 6.08 14.04
N LEU A 130 18.70 6.44 13.29
CA LEU A 130 19.71 5.47 12.85
C LEU A 130 20.42 4.92 14.10
N HIS A 131 20.70 3.62 14.10
CA HIS A 131 21.30 2.90 15.23
C HIS A 131 22.44 2.00 14.72
N GLY A 132 23.38 1.66 15.62
CA GLY A 132 24.54 0.82 15.34
C GLY A 132 25.86 1.59 15.37
N ASP A 133 26.82 1.10 16.16
CA ASP A 133 28.12 1.76 16.37
C ASP A 133 29.00 1.77 15.12
N GLY A 134 28.91 0.72 14.28
CA GLY A 134 29.58 0.67 12.98
C GLY A 134 29.08 1.77 12.03
N LEU A 135 27.76 1.88 11.88
CA LEU A 135 27.13 2.93 11.07
C LEU A 135 27.48 4.33 11.61
N ARG A 136 27.48 4.49 12.94
CA ARG A 136 27.89 5.75 13.58
C ARG A 136 29.31 6.12 13.19
N LYS A 137 30.27 5.20 13.34
CA LYS A 137 31.68 5.45 13.02
C LYS A 137 31.88 5.79 11.54
N GLU A 138 31.15 5.13 10.64
CA GLU A 138 31.15 5.45 9.21
C GLU A 138 30.59 6.84 8.92
N LEU A 139 29.46 7.20 9.54
CA LEU A 139 28.84 8.52 9.40
C LEU A 139 29.74 9.62 9.96
N GLU A 140 30.37 9.41 11.11
CA GLU A 140 31.34 10.34 11.70
C GLU A 140 32.54 10.55 10.77
N THR A 141 33.11 9.46 10.24
CA THR A 141 34.20 9.52 9.26
C THR A 141 33.79 10.29 7.99
N LEU A 142 32.57 10.05 7.50
CA LEU A 142 32.01 10.74 6.34
C LEU A 142 31.83 12.23 6.61
N VAL A 143 31.25 12.58 7.76
CA VAL A 143 31.03 13.98 8.16
C VAL A 143 32.35 14.70 8.30
N GLU A 144 33.36 14.08 8.92
CA GLU A 144 34.69 14.69 9.09
C GLU A 144 35.37 15.00 7.74
N LYS A 145 35.24 14.08 6.78
CA LYS A 145 35.69 14.29 5.39
C LYS A 145 35.01 15.49 4.72
N TYR A 146 33.77 15.78 5.06
CA TYR A 146 33.03 16.93 4.54
C TYR A 146 33.27 18.22 5.34
N LYS A 147 33.53 18.13 6.66
CA LYS A 147 33.92 19.28 7.50
C LYS A 147 35.16 19.96 6.95
N GLY A 148 36.20 19.19 6.61
CA GLY A 148 37.41 19.71 5.95
C GLY A 148 37.18 20.32 4.55
N ARG A 149 35.96 20.25 4.00
CA ARG A 149 35.57 20.79 2.69
C ARG A 149 34.42 21.78 2.77
N ILE A 150 34.06 22.26 3.97
CA ILE A 150 32.93 23.18 4.20
C ILE A 150 33.04 24.43 3.32
N GLU A 151 34.22 25.01 3.17
CA GLU A 151 34.41 26.20 2.32
C GLU A 151 34.07 25.96 0.85
N ASN A 152 34.27 24.73 0.35
CA ASN A 152 33.89 24.34 -1.01
C ASN A 152 32.40 24.02 -1.14
N MET A 153 31.70 23.79 -0.02
CA MET A 153 30.30 23.38 0.04
C MET A 153 29.33 24.50 0.40
N ARG A 154 29.81 25.53 1.12
CA ARG A 154 29.03 26.72 1.56
C ARG A 154 28.27 27.40 0.42
N ASP A 155 28.82 27.28 -0.78
CA ASP A 155 28.36 27.97 -1.97
C ASP A 155 27.56 27.09 -2.95
N LEU A 156 27.40 25.81 -2.65
CA LEU A 156 26.60 24.90 -3.46
C LEU A 156 25.13 25.23 -3.23
N GLY A 157 24.55 26.03 -4.13
CA GLY A 157 23.12 26.33 -4.13
C GLY A 157 22.25 25.08 -4.33
N SER A 158 20.93 25.26 -4.46
CA SER A 158 20.00 24.13 -4.62
C SER A 158 20.34 23.24 -5.84
N THR A 159 20.52 21.94 -5.60
CA THR A 159 20.74 20.93 -6.65
C THR A 159 19.53 20.73 -7.57
N GLN A 160 18.35 21.22 -7.17
CA GLN A 160 17.09 21.01 -7.90
C GLN A 160 17.10 21.60 -9.31
N SER A 161 17.80 22.73 -9.53
CA SER A 161 17.96 23.29 -10.88
C SER A 161 18.83 22.39 -11.76
N ASN A 162 19.87 21.82 -11.17
CA ASN A 162 20.82 20.91 -11.81
C ASN A 162 20.15 19.57 -12.13
N GLU A 163 19.35 19.01 -11.21
CA GLU A 163 18.53 17.81 -11.45
C GLU A 163 17.52 18.03 -12.58
N ASN A 164 16.83 19.18 -12.59
CA ASN A 164 15.91 19.53 -13.67
C ASN A 164 16.61 19.65 -15.03
N PHE A 165 17.80 20.27 -15.07
CA PHE A 165 18.59 20.36 -16.31
C PHE A 165 19.09 18.98 -16.75
N ASN A 166 19.60 18.17 -15.83
CA ASN A 166 20.05 16.80 -16.10
C ASN A 166 18.93 15.93 -16.67
N ASN A 167 17.69 16.11 -16.21
CA ASN A 167 16.53 15.44 -16.78
C ASN A 167 16.22 15.91 -18.22
N ILE A 168 16.40 17.19 -18.53
CA ILE A 168 16.24 17.66 -19.92
C ILE A 168 17.35 17.08 -20.79
N VAL A 169 18.60 17.08 -20.32
CA VAL A 169 19.74 16.48 -21.04
C VAL A 169 19.50 14.99 -21.28
N SER A 170 19.01 14.24 -20.30
CA SER A 170 18.76 12.80 -20.46
C SER A 170 17.66 12.51 -21.49
N THR A 171 16.66 13.39 -21.66
CA THR A 171 15.66 13.25 -22.74
C THR A 171 16.22 13.49 -24.13
N LYS A 172 17.26 14.34 -24.27
CA LYS A 172 17.88 14.67 -25.56
C LYS A 172 19.08 13.78 -25.89
N ALA A 173 19.77 13.28 -24.88
CA ALA A 173 20.93 12.40 -24.96
C ALA A 173 20.79 11.26 -23.93
N PRO A 174 19.91 10.27 -24.19
CA PRO A 174 19.69 9.17 -23.26
C PRO A 174 20.94 8.30 -23.14
N LYS A 175 21.20 7.80 -21.92
CA LYS A 175 22.42 7.05 -21.59
C LYS A 175 22.52 5.67 -22.25
N ASN A 176 21.40 5.12 -22.72
CA ASN A 176 21.36 3.85 -23.44
C ASN A 176 21.79 3.97 -24.92
N ARG A 177 22.17 5.17 -25.38
CA ARG A 177 22.68 5.41 -26.73
C ARG A 177 24.00 6.16 -26.68
N TYR A 178 24.96 5.74 -27.50
CA TYR A 178 26.26 6.40 -27.58
C TYR A 178 26.21 7.60 -28.53
N TYR A 179 26.54 8.79 -28.00
CA TYR A 179 26.61 10.03 -28.79
C TYR A 179 28.00 10.69 -28.73
N GLY A 180 28.97 10.06 -28.05
CA GLY A 180 30.27 10.66 -27.72
C GLY A 180 31.25 10.80 -28.89
N GLY A 181 31.07 10.03 -29.96
CA GLY A 181 32.00 9.98 -31.09
C GLY A 181 31.86 11.11 -32.12
N SER A 182 30.94 12.06 -31.93
CA SER A 182 30.72 13.17 -32.87
C SER A 182 30.19 14.43 -32.20
N SER A 183 30.02 15.50 -32.99
CA SER A 183 29.36 16.75 -32.56
C SER A 183 27.89 16.57 -32.15
N SER A 184 27.30 15.38 -32.39
CA SER A 184 25.93 15.01 -32.00
C SER A 184 25.67 15.22 -30.51
N LEU A 185 26.61 14.81 -29.66
CA LEU A 185 26.49 15.04 -28.23
C LEU A 185 26.36 16.55 -27.96
N LYS A 186 27.27 17.35 -28.52
CA LYS A 186 27.37 18.81 -28.30
C LYS A 186 26.03 19.47 -28.67
N ARG A 187 25.49 19.16 -29.85
CA ARG A 187 24.19 19.66 -30.32
C ARG A 187 23.03 19.29 -29.39
N ARG A 188 22.98 18.06 -28.89
CA ARG A 188 21.91 17.59 -27.97
C ARG A 188 21.95 18.30 -26.61
N VAL A 189 23.16 18.55 -26.08
CA VAL A 189 23.32 19.30 -24.83
C VAL A 189 22.98 20.78 -25.06
N SER A 190 23.43 21.39 -26.16
CA SER A 190 23.05 22.75 -26.54
C SER A 190 21.53 22.91 -26.67
N ALA A 191 20.86 21.95 -27.32
CA ALA A 191 19.39 21.92 -27.42
C ALA A 191 18.71 21.83 -26.04
N ALA A 192 19.27 21.05 -25.10
CA ALA A 192 18.75 20.99 -23.73
C ALA A 192 18.90 22.32 -22.98
N VAL A 193 20.01 23.04 -23.20
CA VAL A 193 20.23 24.39 -22.64
C VAL A 193 19.22 25.38 -23.22
N LEU A 194 19.08 25.42 -24.54
CA LEU A 194 18.12 26.29 -25.22
C LEU A 194 16.69 26.01 -24.74
N GLN A 195 16.30 24.74 -24.61
CA GLN A 195 14.99 24.37 -24.06
C GLN A 195 14.80 24.80 -22.60
N LYS A 196 15.87 24.76 -21.79
CA LYS A 196 15.84 25.19 -20.38
C LYS A 196 15.59 26.70 -20.29
N ASN A 197 16.31 27.47 -21.10
CA ASN A 197 16.31 28.93 -21.06
C ASN A 197 15.09 29.54 -21.77
N GLU A 198 14.75 29.03 -22.96
CA GLU A 198 13.76 29.65 -23.84
C GLU A 198 12.45 28.83 -23.98
N GLY A 199 12.40 27.60 -23.47
CA GLY A 199 11.28 26.68 -23.74
C GLY A 199 11.43 25.97 -25.08
N HIS A 200 10.41 25.23 -25.53
CA HIS A 200 10.41 24.50 -26.81
C HIS A 200 10.39 25.43 -28.02
N SER A 201 9.96 26.68 -27.83
CA SER A 201 10.02 27.73 -28.86
C SER A 201 11.44 28.03 -29.38
N TYR A 202 12.49 27.59 -28.68
CA TYR A 202 13.89 27.69 -29.17
C TYR A 202 14.08 27.08 -30.56
N LEU A 203 13.33 26.03 -30.92
CA LEU A 203 13.43 25.40 -32.25
C LEU A 203 13.06 26.39 -33.36
N VAL A 204 12.03 27.21 -33.13
CA VAL A 204 11.61 28.24 -34.08
C VAL A 204 12.69 29.30 -34.22
N LYS A 205 13.32 29.70 -33.10
CA LYS A 205 14.41 30.69 -33.09
C LYS A 205 15.67 30.17 -33.78
N VAL A 206 16.06 28.92 -33.54
CA VAL A 206 17.22 28.28 -34.17
C VAL A 206 17.01 28.15 -35.67
N ASN A 207 15.83 27.69 -36.13
CA ASN A 207 15.54 27.58 -37.56
C ASN A 207 15.62 28.95 -38.25
N LYS A 208 15.01 29.99 -37.66
CA LYS A 208 15.10 31.37 -38.19
C LYS A 208 16.55 31.87 -38.24
N ALA A 209 17.33 31.63 -37.19
CA ALA A 209 18.74 32.04 -37.13
C ALA A 209 19.64 31.26 -38.11
N SER A 210 19.22 30.07 -38.54
CA SER A 210 19.87 29.27 -39.57
C SER A 210 19.30 29.52 -40.97
N SER A 211 18.48 30.56 -41.16
CA SER A 211 17.79 30.88 -42.41
C SER A 211 16.91 29.73 -42.95
N LEU A 212 16.40 28.88 -42.06
CA LEU A 212 15.48 27.79 -42.37
C LEU A 212 14.05 28.15 -41.96
N SER A 213 13.07 27.76 -42.78
CA SER A 213 11.66 27.91 -42.40
C SER A 213 11.33 26.96 -41.25
N PRO A 214 10.79 27.45 -40.12
CA PRO A 214 10.37 26.60 -39.02
C PRO A 214 9.19 25.68 -39.38
N GLY A 215 8.38 26.06 -40.36
CA GLY A 215 7.10 25.41 -40.69
C GLY A 215 5.98 25.75 -39.70
N VAL A 216 4.74 25.74 -40.21
CA VAL A 216 3.52 26.07 -39.42
C VAL A 216 3.29 25.04 -38.30
N TYR A 217 3.48 23.75 -38.60
CA TYR A 217 3.29 22.66 -37.64
C TYR A 217 4.27 22.72 -36.45
N THR A 218 5.57 22.92 -36.71
CA THR A 218 6.58 23.05 -35.65
C THR A 218 6.30 24.24 -34.75
N SER A 219 5.89 25.36 -35.36
CA SER A 219 5.55 26.59 -34.63
C SER A 219 4.34 26.38 -33.72
N SER A 220 3.27 25.77 -34.23
CA SER A 220 2.07 25.45 -33.44
C SER A 220 2.36 24.44 -32.32
N LEU A 221 3.13 23.38 -32.60
CA LEU A 221 3.45 22.34 -31.63
C LEU A 221 4.30 22.87 -30.46
N THR A 222 5.35 23.64 -30.76
CA THR A 222 6.24 24.19 -29.74
C THR A 222 5.51 25.17 -28.82
N GLN A 223 4.62 26.00 -29.37
CA GLN A 223 3.73 26.89 -28.61
C GLN A 223 2.78 26.10 -27.70
N LYS A 224 2.10 25.07 -28.22
CA LYS A 224 1.20 24.20 -27.43
C LYS A 224 1.94 23.53 -26.25
N ILE A 225 3.16 23.02 -26.47
CA ILE A 225 3.96 22.38 -25.43
C ILE A 225 4.37 23.39 -24.34
N ASP A 226 4.84 24.58 -24.73
CA ASP A 226 5.23 25.60 -23.78
C ASP A 226 4.04 26.17 -23.00
N GLN A 227 2.86 26.30 -23.62
CA GLN A 227 1.62 26.67 -22.95
C GLN A 227 1.23 25.63 -21.90
N ARG A 228 1.20 24.33 -22.26
CA ARG A 228 0.96 23.23 -21.30
C ARG A 228 1.95 23.24 -20.15
N ARG A 229 3.24 23.45 -20.43
CA ARG A 229 4.30 23.56 -19.41
C ARG A 229 4.07 24.76 -18.48
N ARG A 230 3.65 25.91 -19.01
CA ARG A 230 3.33 27.13 -18.24
C ARG A 230 2.15 26.88 -17.31
N VAL A 231 1.04 26.35 -17.83
CA VAL A 231 -0.15 26.00 -17.04
C VAL A 231 0.20 25.00 -15.93
N LYS A 232 0.91 23.92 -16.26
CA LYS A 232 1.38 22.93 -15.28
C LYS A 232 2.27 23.55 -14.21
N ARG A 233 3.20 24.44 -14.58
CA ARG A 233 4.08 25.14 -13.64
C ARG A 233 3.28 26.06 -12.70
N LEU A 234 2.30 26.80 -13.21
CA LEU A 234 1.43 27.66 -12.40
C LEU A 234 0.60 26.82 -11.43
N HIS A 235 -0.03 25.74 -11.92
CA HIS A 235 -0.77 24.80 -11.09
C HIS A 235 0.12 24.19 -9.99
N GLN A 236 1.33 23.73 -10.32
CA GLN A 236 2.27 23.16 -9.33
C GLN A 236 2.80 24.18 -8.32
N ARG A 237 2.81 25.47 -8.66
CA ARG A 237 3.19 26.55 -7.75
C ARG A 237 2.08 26.92 -6.78
N SER A 238 0.83 26.64 -7.13
CA SER A 238 -0.35 26.92 -6.30
C SER A 238 -0.22 26.29 -4.91
N LEU A 239 -0.81 26.95 -3.92
CA LEU A 239 -0.86 26.44 -2.54
C LEU A 239 -1.66 25.14 -2.46
N GLN A 240 -2.76 25.04 -3.20
CA GLN A 240 -3.63 23.86 -3.24
C GLN A 240 -2.86 22.62 -3.71
N TYR A 241 -2.10 22.72 -4.81
CA TYR A 241 -1.30 21.60 -5.31
C TYR A 241 -0.23 21.17 -4.31
N LYS A 242 0.47 22.11 -3.68
CA LYS A 242 1.50 21.81 -2.67
C LYS A 242 0.90 21.12 -1.45
N ARG A 243 -0.24 21.61 -0.94
CA ARG A 243 -0.98 20.99 0.16
C ARG A 243 -1.41 19.57 -0.21
N ARG A 244 -2.00 19.37 -1.38
CA ARG A 244 -2.41 18.05 -1.88
C ARG A 244 -1.23 17.09 -2.04
N ARG A 245 -0.08 17.55 -2.55
CA ARG A 245 1.15 16.74 -2.65
C ARG A 245 1.60 16.23 -1.27
N ILE A 246 1.66 17.11 -0.27
CA ILE A 246 2.07 16.75 1.09
C ILE A 246 1.06 15.75 1.70
N GLN A 247 -0.24 15.97 1.49
CA GLN A 247 -1.29 15.06 1.93
C GLN A 247 -1.13 13.67 1.31
N LEU A 248 -0.96 13.58 -0.02
CA LEU A 248 -0.74 12.32 -0.73
C LEU A 248 0.53 11.61 -0.25
N GLN A 249 1.60 12.36 0.01
CA GLN A 249 2.84 11.80 0.54
C GLN A 249 2.65 11.22 1.94
N LYS A 250 1.87 11.88 2.81
CA LYS A 250 1.51 11.33 4.14
C LYS A 250 0.64 10.08 4.03
N GLN A 251 -0.35 10.08 3.14
CA GLN A 251 -1.22 8.91 2.89
C GLN A 251 -0.41 7.72 2.35
N LYS A 252 0.48 7.95 1.40
CA LYS A 252 1.36 6.92 0.83
C LYS A 252 2.23 6.27 1.90
N ARG A 253 2.93 7.08 2.72
CA ARG A 253 3.74 6.57 3.84
C ARG A 253 2.93 5.78 4.85
N LYS A 254 1.72 6.25 5.19
CA LYS A 254 0.79 5.52 6.08
C LYS A 254 0.45 4.15 5.49
N LYS A 255 0.10 4.09 4.20
CA LYS A 255 -0.24 2.85 3.50
C LYS A 255 0.94 1.88 3.46
N GLU A 256 2.12 2.36 3.09
CA GLU A 256 3.36 1.56 3.05
C GLU A 256 3.67 0.95 4.42
N ARG A 257 3.63 1.77 5.47
CA ARG A 257 3.91 1.31 6.84
C ARG A 257 2.92 0.26 7.34
N ILE A 258 1.63 0.39 7.00
CA ILE A 258 0.61 -0.63 7.31
C ILE A 258 0.87 -1.90 6.50
N SER A 259 1.23 -1.80 5.22
CA SER A 259 1.57 -2.96 4.38
C SER A 259 2.72 -3.75 4.98
N THR A 260 3.80 -3.06 5.39
CA THR A 260 4.97 -3.70 6.01
C THR A 260 4.60 -4.45 7.29
N VAL A 261 3.74 -3.90 8.14
CA VAL A 261 3.27 -4.61 9.34
C VAL A 261 2.42 -5.82 8.99
N ARG A 262 1.62 -5.75 7.94
CA ARG A 262 0.77 -6.87 7.52
C ARG A 262 1.58 -8.01 6.91
N GLU A 263 2.43 -7.69 5.95
CA GLU A 263 3.22 -8.64 5.16
C GLU A 263 4.34 -9.28 5.99
N GLY A 264 4.86 -8.58 7.02
CA GLY A 264 6.01 -9.07 7.79
C GLY A 264 7.33 -8.85 7.06
N VAL A 265 8.35 -9.64 7.39
CA VAL A 265 9.69 -9.50 6.81
C VAL A 265 9.73 -10.17 5.43
N THR A 266 9.66 -9.39 4.36
CA THR A 266 9.59 -9.93 2.98
C THR A 266 10.90 -9.83 2.19
N TYR A 267 11.85 -8.95 2.59
CA TYR A 267 13.04 -8.62 1.80
C TYR A 267 14.36 -8.59 2.61
N GLU A 268 14.56 -9.53 3.53
CA GLU A 268 15.86 -9.72 4.17
C GLU A 268 16.73 -10.75 3.42
N PRO A 269 18.04 -10.49 3.22
CA PRO A 269 18.96 -11.50 2.72
C PRO A 269 18.95 -12.74 3.63
N ASN A 270 18.92 -13.95 3.06
CA ASN A 270 18.90 -15.24 3.76
C ASN A 270 17.63 -15.53 4.59
N LEU A 271 16.48 -14.97 4.17
CA LEU A 271 15.16 -15.18 4.79
C LEU A 271 14.77 -16.65 5.00
N GLU A 272 15.18 -17.56 4.10
CA GLU A 272 14.89 -19.00 4.18
C GLU A 272 15.63 -19.71 5.34
N PHE A 273 16.75 -19.15 5.85
CA PHE A 273 17.60 -19.81 6.83
C PHE A 273 17.49 -19.26 8.26
N ASN A 274 16.95 -18.05 8.45
CA ASN A 274 17.01 -17.32 9.72
C ASN A 274 15.64 -17.01 10.38
N CYS A 275 14.51 -17.40 9.79
CA CYS A 275 13.20 -17.01 10.34
C CYS A 275 12.69 -17.97 11.43
N SER A 276 12.35 -17.41 12.59
CA SER A 276 11.37 -18.03 13.48
C SER A 276 9.99 -18.03 12.83
N VAL A 277 9.19 -19.06 13.08
CA VAL A 277 7.90 -19.35 12.41
C VAL A 277 6.91 -18.17 12.44
N GLY A 278 7.05 -17.20 13.37
CA GLY A 278 6.18 -16.01 13.46
C GLY A 278 6.58 -14.81 12.59
N ALA A 279 7.76 -14.79 11.97
CA ALA A 279 8.22 -13.65 11.17
C ALA A 279 7.52 -13.53 9.80
N GLN A 280 6.93 -14.64 9.31
CA GLN A 280 6.31 -14.76 7.98
C GLN A 280 4.78 -14.73 7.99
N GLU A 281 4.13 -14.68 9.15
CA GLU A 281 2.67 -14.69 9.24
C GLU A 281 2.06 -13.38 8.68
N GLU A 282 1.20 -13.49 7.66
CA GLU A 282 0.50 -12.32 7.09
C GLU A 282 -0.72 -11.97 7.95
N ILE A 283 -0.84 -10.70 8.34
CA ILE A 283 -2.02 -10.23 9.08
C ILE A 283 -3.17 -9.93 8.11
N PRO A 284 -4.37 -10.52 8.33
CA PRO A 284 -5.50 -10.34 7.42
C PRO A 284 -5.87 -8.88 7.15
N LYS A 285 -6.26 -8.62 5.90
CA LYS A 285 -6.80 -7.32 5.47
C LYS A 285 -8.26 -7.20 5.90
N PHE A 286 -8.79 -5.97 5.88
CA PHE A 286 -10.22 -5.78 6.08
C PHE A 286 -10.97 -6.57 5.00
N LEU A 287 -11.90 -7.40 5.44
CA LEU A 287 -12.63 -8.30 4.57
C LEU A 287 -13.82 -7.55 3.98
N GLU A 288 -13.78 -7.32 2.67
CA GLU A 288 -14.89 -6.73 1.90
C GLU A 288 -15.66 -7.85 1.19
N PHE A 289 -16.99 -7.75 1.26
CA PHE A 289 -17.88 -8.60 0.49
C PHE A 289 -17.80 -8.23 -0.98
N ASP A 290 -17.61 -9.24 -1.81
CA ASP A 290 -17.49 -9.12 -3.25
C ASP A 290 -18.72 -9.74 -3.88
N HIS A 291 -19.55 -8.92 -4.54
CA HIS A 291 -20.78 -9.38 -5.18
C HIS A 291 -20.53 -10.34 -6.35
N SER A 292 -19.27 -10.53 -6.77
CA SER A 292 -18.90 -11.56 -7.75
C SER A 292 -18.64 -12.94 -7.16
N CYS A 293 -18.66 -13.08 -5.82
CA CYS A 293 -18.62 -14.37 -5.13
C CYS A 293 -19.93 -15.14 -5.31
N GLU A 294 -19.82 -16.45 -5.38
CA GLU A 294 -20.97 -17.34 -5.45
C GLU A 294 -21.52 -17.60 -4.04
N LEU A 295 -22.81 -17.30 -3.85
CA LEU A 295 -23.50 -17.57 -2.60
C LEU A 295 -23.97 -19.03 -2.59
N VAL A 296 -23.54 -19.77 -1.57
CA VAL A 296 -23.96 -21.15 -1.35
C VAL A 296 -24.86 -21.18 -0.12
N VAL A 297 -26.16 -21.36 -0.35
CA VAL A 297 -27.14 -21.48 0.73
C VAL A 297 -26.98 -22.85 1.36
N PHE A 298 -26.85 -22.94 2.67
CA PHE A 298 -26.52 -24.17 3.38
C PHE A 298 -27.28 -24.29 4.70
N ASP A 299 -27.64 -25.52 5.05
CA ASP A 299 -28.35 -25.88 6.27
C ASP A 299 -27.98 -27.30 6.72
N LEU A 300 -28.06 -27.56 8.04
CA LEU A 300 -27.82 -28.87 8.63
C LEU A 300 -29.02 -29.37 9.43
N GLU A 301 -29.39 -30.64 9.20
CA GLU A 301 -30.12 -31.39 10.20
C GLU A 301 -29.15 -32.12 11.13
N THR A 302 -29.51 -32.20 12.40
CA THR A 302 -28.64 -32.78 13.44
C THR A 302 -29.42 -33.68 14.39
N THR A 303 -28.69 -34.49 15.17
CA THR A 303 -29.31 -35.39 16.16
C THR A 303 -29.97 -34.66 17.34
N GLY A 304 -29.72 -33.35 17.50
CA GLY A 304 -30.29 -32.50 18.55
C GLY A 304 -29.65 -31.11 18.61
N LEU A 305 -30.08 -30.27 19.54
CA LEU A 305 -29.71 -28.84 19.62
C LEU A 305 -28.31 -28.54 20.19
N GLY A 306 -27.49 -29.56 20.46
CA GLY A 306 -26.13 -29.40 20.98
C GLY A 306 -25.11 -29.07 19.90
N ARG A 307 -24.13 -28.21 20.18
CA ARG A 307 -23.02 -27.92 19.24
C ARG A 307 -22.11 -29.12 18.94
N LYS A 308 -22.20 -30.19 19.74
CA LYS A 308 -21.47 -31.45 19.56
C LYS A 308 -22.32 -32.56 18.92
N SER A 309 -23.58 -32.27 18.59
CA SER A 309 -24.49 -33.21 17.94
C SER A 309 -23.88 -33.75 16.65
N ASP A 310 -24.34 -34.93 16.25
CA ASP A 310 -23.99 -35.47 14.93
C ASP A 310 -24.87 -34.84 13.86
N ILE A 311 -24.32 -34.74 12.66
CA ILE A 311 -25.04 -34.30 11.47
C ILE A 311 -25.84 -35.50 10.97
N THR A 312 -27.11 -35.29 10.61
CA THR A 312 -27.98 -36.30 10.01
C THR A 312 -28.31 -35.98 8.56
N GLN A 313 -28.25 -34.71 8.16
CA GLN A 313 -28.35 -34.27 6.77
C GLN A 313 -27.50 -33.03 6.55
N ILE A 314 -26.81 -32.99 5.41
CA ILE A 314 -26.18 -31.79 4.88
C ILE A 314 -26.93 -31.41 3.61
N ALA A 315 -27.40 -30.17 3.50
CA ALA A 315 -27.93 -29.66 2.25
C ALA A 315 -27.31 -28.32 1.88
N ALA A 316 -27.15 -28.10 0.57
CA ALA A 316 -26.77 -26.82 0.03
C ALA A 316 -27.38 -26.57 -1.35
N CYS A 317 -27.52 -25.31 -1.74
CA CYS A 317 -27.84 -24.93 -3.11
C CYS A 317 -27.11 -23.65 -3.53
N ALA A 318 -26.83 -23.55 -4.83
CA ALA A 318 -26.21 -22.39 -5.46
C ALA A 318 -26.82 -22.23 -6.86
N GLY A 319 -27.79 -21.33 -6.98
CA GLY A 319 -28.57 -21.18 -8.21
C GLY A 319 -29.42 -22.42 -8.44
N GLU A 320 -29.26 -23.06 -9.60
CA GLU A 320 -30.02 -24.26 -9.97
C GLU A 320 -29.39 -25.55 -9.42
N GLU A 321 -28.13 -25.51 -9.00
CA GLU A 321 -27.45 -26.69 -8.47
C GLU A 321 -27.80 -26.90 -6.99
N SER A 322 -28.11 -28.15 -6.64
CA SER A 322 -28.37 -28.56 -5.27
C SER A 322 -27.54 -29.76 -4.87
N PHE A 323 -27.11 -29.76 -3.61
CA PHE A 323 -26.35 -30.81 -2.95
C PHE A 323 -27.15 -31.29 -1.74
N GLN A 324 -27.22 -32.61 -1.55
CA GLN A 324 -27.76 -33.19 -0.33
C GLN A 324 -27.10 -34.53 -0.03
N ASN A 325 -26.77 -34.77 1.24
CA ASN A 325 -26.31 -36.06 1.73
C ASN A 325 -26.96 -36.32 3.09
N TYR A 326 -27.54 -37.51 3.25
CA TYR A 326 -27.90 -38.03 4.56
C TYR A 326 -26.67 -38.64 5.20
N VAL A 327 -26.53 -38.46 6.51
CA VAL A 327 -25.35 -38.88 7.25
C VAL A 327 -25.76 -39.85 8.35
N ILE A 328 -25.12 -41.01 8.38
CA ILE A 328 -25.38 -42.03 9.39
C ILE A 328 -24.94 -41.49 10.76
N PRO A 329 -25.88 -41.29 11.71
CA PRO A 329 -25.53 -40.73 13.01
C PRO A 329 -24.86 -41.79 13.90
N ARG A 330 -23.85 -41.39 14.67
CA ARG A 330 -23.16 -42.31 15.60
C ARG A 330 -23.90 -42.38 16.93
N CYS A 331 -24.60 -41.31 17.30
CA CYS A 331 -25.48 -41.24 18.47
C CYS A 331 -26.96 -41.35 18.10
N ASN A 332 -27.82 -41.59 19.09
CA ASN A 332 -29.26 -41.63 18.85
C ASN A 332 -29.77 -40.23 18.47
N ILE A 333 -30.65 -40.18 17.48
CA ILE A 333 -31.42 -38.98 17.15
C ILE A 333 -32.42 -38.78 18.29
N THR A 334 -32.48 -37.57 18.86
CA THR A 334 -33.47 -37.29 19.92
C THR A 334 -34.90 -37.41 19.38
N SER A 335 -35.86 -37.73 20.24
CA SER A 335 -37.28 -37.82 19.84
C SER A 335 -37.80 -36.51 19.27
N GLU A 336 -37.34 -35.37 19.81
CA GLU A 336 -37.66 -34.05 19.30
C GLU A 336 -37.05 -33.79 17.91
N ALA A 337 -35.76 -34.09 17.70
CA ALA A 337 -35.14 -33.95 16.38
C ALA A 337 -35.78 -34.86 15.33
N SER A 338 -36.11 -36.11 15.69
CA SER A 338 -36.80 -37.05 14.80
C SER A 338 -38.20 -36.55 14.43
N ARG A 339 -38.94 -35.99 15.40
CA ARG A 339 -40.28 -35.42 15.17
C ARG A 339 -40.25 -34.20 14.26
N LEU A 340 -39.26 -33.33 14.42
CA LEU A 340 -39.13 -32.13 13.61
C LEU A 340 -38.69 -32.47 12.19
N THR A 341 -37.59 -33.21 12.06
CA THR A 341 -36.95 -33.46 10.75
C THR A 341 -37.57 -34.61 9.96
N GLY A 342 -38.32 -35.48 10.63
CA GLY A 342 -38.79 -36.74 10.07
C GLY A 342 -37.68 -37.77 9.85
N ILE A 343 -36.43 -37.48 10.25
CA ILE A 343 -35.28 -38.38 10.08
C ILE A 343 -35.22 -39.36 11.25
N THR A 344 -35.21 -40.66 10.94
CA THR A 344 -35.00 -41.73 11.91
C THR A 344 -33.89 -42.67 11.45
N PHE A 345 -33.27 -43.39 12.40
CA PHE A 345 -32.21 -44.34 12.11
C PHE A 345 -32.43 -45.64 12.89
N CYS A 346 -32.49 -46.76 12.18
CA CYS A 346 -32.61 -48.09 12.78
C CYS A 346 -31.20 -48.71 12.90
N ARG A 347 -30.70 -48.85 14.13
CA ARG A 347 -29.37 -49.42 14.40
C ARG A 347 -29.26 -50.90 14.04
N GLU A 348 -30.36 -51.66 14.16
CA GLU A 348 -30.38 -53.10 13.90
C GLU A 348 -30.19 -53.41 12.41
N THR A 349 -30.82 -52.61 11.55
CA THR A 349 -30.75 -52.77 10.09
C THR A 349 -29.76 -51.81 9.42
N ASN A 350 -29.13 -50.92 10.20
CA ASN A 350 -28.26 -49.85 9.72
C ASN A 350 -28.89 -48.98 8.61
N CYS A 351 -30.20 -48.75 8.70
CA CYS A 351 -30.98 -48.03 7.69
C CYS A 351 -31.44 -46.66 8.21
N MET A 352 -31.27 -45.62 7.39
CA MET A 352 -31.85 -44.29 7.60
C MET A 352 -33.21 -44.18 6.92
N PHE A 353 -34.13 -43.43 7.53
CA PHE A 353 -35.45 -43.17 6.98
C PHE A 353 -35.77 -41.68 7.06
N LEU A 354 -36.48 -41.16 6.05
CA LEU A 354 -37.13 -39.86 6.05
C LEU A 354 -38.64 -40.07 5.97
N ASN A 355 -39.38 -39.67 7.01
CA ASN A 355 -40.83 -39.86 7.10
C ASN A 355 -41.26 -41.32 6.82
N GLY A 356 -40.48 -42.28 7.34
CA GLY A 356 -40.69 -43.72 7.16
C GLY A 356 -40.22 -44.30 5.83
N LYS A 357 -39.73 -43.49 4.89
CA LYS A 357 -39.18 -43.97 3.61
C LYS A 357 -37.66 -44.17 3.73
N PRO A 358 -37.10 -45.29 3.25
CA PRO A 358 -35.65 -45.52 3.34
C PRO A 358 -34.87 -44.52 2.51
N VAL A 359 -33.77 -44.01 3.06
CA VAL A 359 -32.83 -43.11 2.38
C VAL A 359 -31.40 -43.63 2.53
N SER A 360 -30.56 -43.40 1.52
CA SER A 360 -29.14 -43.78 1.58
C SER A 360 -28.38 -42.81 2.47
N GLY A 361 -27.84 -43.29 3.59
CA GLY A 361 -26.95 -42.55 4.47
C GLY A 361 -25.49 -42.83 4.14
N GLU A 362 -24.66 -41.79 4.18
CA GLU A 362 -23.20 -41.90 4.02
C GLU A 362 -22.48 -41.80 5.36
N HIS A 363 -21.23 -42.25 5.39
CA HIS A 363 -20.34 -41.99 6.51
C HIS A 363 -20.00 -40.50 6.56
N ILE A 364 -19.93 -39.93 7.77
CA ILE A 364 -19.72 -38.48 7.98
C ILE A 364 -18.49 -37.95 7.24
N GLN A 365 -17.39 -38.71 7.18
CA GLN A 365 -16.18 -38.28 6.47
C GLN A 365 -16.43 -38.10 4.97
N ASP A 366 -17.14 -39.04 4.35
CA ASP A 366 -17.46 -39.02 2.91
C ASP A 366 -18.43 -37.88 2.61
N ALA A 367 -19.45 -37.69 3.44
CA ALA A 367 -20.40 -36.58 3.31
C ALA A 367 -19.70 -35.21 3.39
N LEU A 368 -18.72 -35.05 4.29
CA LEU A 368 -17.92 -33.82 4.39
C LEU A 368 -17.01 -33.61 3.17
N LEU A 369 -16.38 -34.67 2.67
CA LEU A 369 -15.56 -34.61 1.45
C LEU A 369 -16.40 -34.27 0.21
N ASN A 370 -17.57 -34.88 0.09
CA ASN A 370 -18.55 -34.60 -0.95
C ASN A 370 -19.01 -33.14 -0.89
N PHE A 371 -19.27 -32.62 0.32
CA PHE A 371 -19.63 -31.22 0.51
C PHE A 371 -18.50 -30.26 0.14
N ILE A 372 -17.26 -30.54 0.55
CA ILE A 372 -16.09 -29.74 0.15
C ILE A 372 -15.91 -29.76 -1.38
N THR A 373 -16.08 -30.92 -2.00
CA THR A 373 -15.99 -31.07 -3.47
C THR A 373 -17.06 -30.23 -4.18
N PHE A 374 -18.30 -30.23 -3.66
CA PHE A 374 -19.35 -29.34 -4.14
C PHE A 374 -18.98 -27.86 -3.99
N LEU A 375 -18.36 -27.46 -2.87
CA LEU A 375 -17.92 -26.07 -2.68
C LEU A 375 -16.75 -25.69 -3.60
N GLN A 376 -15.85 -26.62 -3.90
CA GLN A 376 -14.70 -26.39 -4.78
C GLN A 376 -15.11 -26.19 -6.25
N SER A 377 -16.28 -26.70 -6.66
CA SER A 377 -16.82 -26.41 -8.00
C SER A 377 -17.31 -24.97 -8.13
N LYS A 378 -17.44 -24.23 -7.02
CA LYS A 378 -17.99 -22.87 -6.97
C LYS A 378 -16.90 -21.80 -7.02
N LYS A 379 -17.22 -20.66 -7.61
CA LYS A 379 -16.28 -19.55 -7.73
C LYS A 379 -16.25 -18.72 -6.44
N SER A 380 -15.18 -18.89 -5.65
CA SER A 380 -14.98 -18.14 -4.39
C SER A 380 -16.19 -18.21 -3.45
N PRO A 381 -16.60 -19.43 -3.03
CA PRO A 381 -17.87 -19.64 -2.34
C PRO A 381 -17.96 -18.88 -1.02
N VAL A 382 -19.13 -18.30 -0.77
CA VAL A 382 -19.53 -17.71 0.51
C VAL A 382 -20.75 -18.47 1.01
N LEU A 383 -20.63 -19.08 2.20
CA LEU A 383 -21.75 -19.78 2.82
C LEU A 383 -22.79 -18.77 3.31
N ILE A 384 -24.06 -19.03 3.05
CA ILE A 384 -25.15 -18.21 3.56
C ILE A 384 -26.23 -19.13 4.15
N GLY A 385 -26.77 -18.77 5.29
CA GLY A 385 -27.76 -19.62 5.95
C GLY A 385 -28.41 -18.91 7.12
N HIS A 386 -29.50 -19.48 7.63
CA HIS A 386 -30.29 -18.84 8.67
C HIS A 386 -29.82 -19.26 10.06
N ASN A 387 -29.32 -18.30 10.86
CA ASN A 387 -28.77 -18.55 12.19
C ASN A 387 -27.53 -19.48 12.24
N ILE A 388 -26.86 -19.69 11.09
CA ILE A 388 -25.70 -20.58 10.95
C ILE A 388 -24.51 -20.19 11.82
N LYS A 389 -24.38 -18.90 12.17
CA LYS A 389 -23.31 -18.42 13.05
C LYS A 389 -23.46 -18.97 14.47
N SER A 390 -24.68 -19.23 14.93
CA SER A 390 -24.92 -19.61 16.31
C SER A 390 -24.85 -21.12 16.53
N PHE A 391 -25.12 -21.91 15.48
CA PHE A 391 -25.33 -23.34 15.56
C PHE A 391 -24.60 -24.15 14.47
N ASP A 392 -25.04 -24.07 13.21
CA ASP A 392 -24.60 -24.95 12.12
C ASP A 392 -23.09 -24.96 11.92
N LEU A 393 -22.46 -23.78 11.89
CA LEU A 393 -21.01 -23.66 11.73
C LEU A 393 -20.25 -24.28 12.90
N HIS A 394 -20.80 -24.25 14.13
CA HIS A 394 -20.15 -24.92 15.26
C HIS A 394 -20.19 -26.45 15.10
N VAL A 395 -21.33 -27.00 14.70
CA VAL A 395 -21.47 -28.45 14.47
C VAL A 395 -20.56 -28.88 13.31
N LEU A 396 -20.61 -28.16 12.18
CA LEU A 396 -19.79 -28.41 11.01
C LEU A 396 -18.29 -28.35 11.34
N PHE A 397 -17.83 -27.30 12.03
CA PHE A 397 -16.41 -27.14 12.33
C PHE A 397 -15.89 -28.22 13.27
N ASN A 398 -16.69 -28.65 14.26
CA ASN A 398 -16.31 -29.76 15.14
C ASN A 398 -16.08 -31.05 14.33
N ARG A 399 -16.97 -31.35 13.37
CA ARG A 399 -16.83 -32.53 12.50
C ARG A 399 -15.66 -32.38 11.52
N LEU A 400 -15.47 -31.21 10.90
CA LEU A 400 -14.32 -30.95 10.03
C LEU A 400 -12.99 -31.08 10.75
N GLN A 401 -12.89 -30.62 12.00
CA GLN A 401 -11.69 -30.76 12.82
C GLN A 401 -11.40 -32.21 13.17
N GLU A 402 -12.44 -32.97 13.53
CA GLU A 402 -12.34 -34.39 13.87
C GLU A 402 -11.73 -35.23 12.73
N PHE A 403 -12.05 -34.90 11.47
CA PHE A 403 -11.53 -35.59 10.28
C PHE A 403 -10.35 -34.87 9.60
N ASN A 404 -9.73 -33.88 10.24
CA ASN A 404 -8.62 -33.08 9.69
C ASN A 404 -8.94 -32.37 8.35
N LEU A 405 -10.21 -32.08 8.08
CA LEU A 405 -10.68 -31.42 6.85
C LEU A 405 -10.82 -29.90 6.99
N PHE A 406 -10.68 -29.36 8.21
CA PHE A 406 -10.90 -27.95 8.51
C PHE A 406 -10.02 -27.01 7.67
N SER A 407 -8.73 -27.32 7.50
CA SER A 407 -7.81 -26.49 6.70
C SER A 407 -8.25 -26.40 5.23
N THR A 408 -8.52 -27.56 4.60
CA THR A 408 -9.01 -27.66 3.22
C THR A 408 -10.31 -26.88 3.02
N PHE A 409 -11.24 -27.00 3.97
CA PHE A 409 -12.49 -26.26 3.96
C PHE A 409 -12.26 -24.75 4.01
N CYS A 410 -11.36 -24.27 4.88
CA CYS A 410 -11.07 -22.84 5.04
C CYS A 410 -10.31 -22.24 3.86
N GLN A 411 -9.57 -23.05 3.10
CA GLN A 411 -8.96 -22.64 1.83
C GLN A 411 -10.01 -22.55 0.70
N THR A 412 -11.07 -23.34 0.81
CA THR A 412 -12.16 -23.38 -0.19
C THR A 412 -13.16 -22.24 0.02
N VAL A 413 -13.59 -22.01 1.27
CA VAL A 413 -14.65 -21.06 1.62
C VAL A 413 -14.09 -19.72 2.04
N ARG A 414 -14.50 -18.65 1.37
CA ARG A 414 -13.98 -17.29 1.64
C ARG A 414 -14.54 -16.71 2.95
N GLY A 415 -15.79 -17.01 3.26
CA GLY A 415 -16.49 -16.49 4.44
C GLY A 415 -17.93 -16.95 4.51
N PHE A 416 -18.71 -16.34 5.40
CA PHE A 416 -20.13 -16.66 5.56
C PHE A 416 -21.00 -15.45 5.88
N ILE A 417 -22.32 -15.60 5.69
CA ILE A 417 -23.36 -14.62 6.01
C ILE A 417 -24.46 -15.32 6.81
N ASP A 418 -24.85 -14.73 7.94
CA ASP A 418 -25.98 -15.21 8.74
C ASP A 418 -27.24 -14.39 8.40
N THR A 419 -28.22 -15.03 7.75
CA THR A 419 -29.42 -14.35 7.26
C THR A 419 -30.35 -13.91 8.39
N LEU A 420 -30.26 -14.48 9.61
CA LEU A 420 -31.07 -14.02 10.74
C LEU A 420 -30.69 -12.58 11.13
N GLN A 421 -29.39 -12.28 11.15
CA GLN A 421 -28.91 -10.92 11.43
C GLN A 421 -29.21 -9.96 10.29
N LEU A 422 -29.06 -10.43 9.04
CA LEU A 422 -29.40 -9.65 7.85
C LEU A 422 -30.90 -9.30 7.83
N CYS A 423 -31.79 -10.26 8.09
CA CYS A 423 -33.23 -10.04 8.13
C CYS A 423 -33.62 -9.04 9.20
N ARG A 424 -33.05 -9.14 10.41
CA ARG A 424 -33.31 -8.16 11.50
C ARG A 424 -32.88 -6.73 11.16
N ARG A 425 -31.92 -6.56 10.24
CA ARG A 425 -31.43 -5.25 9.81
C ARG A 425 -32.27 -4.68 8.66
N VAL A 426 -32.75 -5.53 7.76
CA VAL A 426 -33.41 -5.12 6.51
C VAL A 426 -34.93 -5.08 6.65
N ILE A 427 -35.51 -6.01 7.40
CA ILE A 427 -36.96 -6.23 7.50
C ILE A 427 -37.46 -5.69 8.84
N SER A 428 -38.47 -4.83 8.79
CA SER A 428 -39.06 -4.23 9.99
C SER A 428 -39.81 -5.27 10.82
N LYS A 429 -39.92 -5.02 12.13
CA LYS A 429 -40.61 -5.95 13.04
C LYS A 429 -42.09 -6.05 12.72
N GLU A 430 -42.69 -4.97 12.24
CA GLU A 430 -44.11 -4.87 11.90
C GLU A 430 -44.43 -5.75 10.69
N GLU A 431 -43.57 -5.74 9.66
CA GLU A 431 -43.75 -6.55 8.45
C GLU A 431 -43.82 -8.06 8.74
N VAL A 432 -43.05 -8.54 9.72
CA VAL A 432 -42.97 -9.97 10.06
C VAL A 432 -43.54 -10.30 11.43
N SER A 433 -44.35 -9.42 12.02
CA SER A 433 -44.97 -9.64 13.35
C SER A 433 -43.96 -10.07 14.43
N ASN A 434 -42.76 -9.48 14.40
CA ASN A 434 -41.63 -9.74 15.30
C ASN A 434 -41.16 -11.22 15.34
N CYS A 435 -41.52 -12.03 14.34
CA CYS A 435 -41.06 -13.41 14.19
C CYS A 435 -40.04 -13.49 13.04
N TYR A 436 -38.82 -13.91 13.37
CA TYR A 436 -37.73 -14.06 12.39
C TYR A 436 -37.32 -15.51 12.20
N LYS A 437 -38.23 -16.47 12.43
CA LYS A 437 -37.99 -17.86 12.04
C LYS A 437 -38.04 -17.98 10.52
N GLN A 438 -37.20 -18.83 9.93
CA GLN A 438 -37.13 -19.00 8.48
C GLN A 438 -38.49 -19.31 7.85
N GLU A 439 -39.20 -20.32 8.37
CA GLU A 439 -40.54 -20.72 7.92
C GLU A 439 -41.51 -19.53 7.82
N HIS A 440 -41.47 -18.65 8.83
CA HIS A 440 -42.35 -17.49 8.94
C HIS A 440 -41.92 -16.38 7.99
N LEU A 441 -40.62 -16.14 7.87
CA LEU A 441 -40.07 -15.16 6.93
C LEU A 441 -40.40 -15.54 5.48
N VAL A 442 -40.21 -16.81 5.11
CA VAL A 442 -40.57 -17.30 3.78
C VAL A 442 -42.06 -17.12 3.53
N LYS A 443 -42.91 -17.54 4.48
CA LYS A 443 -44.37 -17.39 4.36
C LYS A 443 -44.79 -15.93 4.17
N MET A 444 -44.30 -15.03 5.02
CA MET A 444 -44.71 -13.63 5.00
C MET A 444 -44.18 -12.86 3.78
N LEU A 445 -42.96 -13.15 3.34
CA LEU A 445 -42.26 -12.33 2.35
C LEU A 445 -42.33 -12.89 0.93
N THR A 446 -42.61 -14.20 0.78
CA THR A 446 -42.76 -14.86 -0.52
C THR A 446 -44.16 -15.39 -0.77
N GLY A 447 -45.01 -15.46 0.26
CA GLY A 447 -46.35 -16.07 0.19
C GLY A 447 -46.35 -17.60 0.12
N GLN A 448 -45.18 -18.24 0.23
CA GLN A 448 -45.03 -19.69 0.08
C GLN A 448 -44.89 -20.39 1.42
N THR A 449 -45.47 -21.58 1.53
CA THR A 449 -45.20 -22.53 2.61
C THR A 449 -44.46 -23.73 2.05
N TYR A 450 -43.58 -24.33 2.85
CA TYR A 450 -42.79 -25.48 2.44
C TYR A 450 -42.66 -26.46 3.61
N ALA A 451 -42.15 -27.66 3.34
CA ALA A 451 -41.84 -28.65 4.37
C ALA A 451 -40.60 -28.19 5.16
N ALA A 452 -40.80 -27.37 6.18
CA ALA A 452 -39.75 -26.95 7.10
C ALA A 452 -39.17 -28.15 7.86
N HIS A 453 -37.91 -28.05 8.27
CA HIS A 453 -37.13 -29.14 8.86
C HIS A 453 -36.81 -30.25 7.86
N ASN A 454 -36.63 -29.86 6.60
CA ASN A 454 -35.98 -30.67 5.59
C ASN A 454 -34.89 -29.78 4.99
N ALA A 455 -33.63 -30.06 5.32
CA ALA A 455 -32.53 -29.18 4.95
C ALA A 455 -32.54 -28.79 3.46
N LEU A 456 -32.91 -29.68 2.53
CA LEU A 456 -32.99 -29.34 1.10
C LEU A 456 -34.13 -28.35 0.79
N ALA A 457 -35.31 -28.54 1.37
CA ALA A 457 -36.42 -27.62 1.21
C ALA A 457 -36.15 -26.26 1.89
N ASP A 458 -35.48 -26.29 3.05
CA ASP A 458 -35.03 -25.12 3.79
C ASP A 458 -34.05 -24.27 2.97
N VAL A 459 -32.99 -24.87 2.40
CA VAL A 459 -32.01 -24.11 1.59
C VAL A 459 -32.64 -23.53 0.32
N LYS A 460 -33.52 -24.27 -0.37
CA LYS A 460 -34.19 -23.78 -1.59
C LYS A 460 -35.13 -22.61 -1.29
N SER A 461 -35.91 -22.72 -0.22
CA SER A 461 -36.83 -21.66 0.21
C SER A 461 -36.06 -20.43 0.68
N LEU A 462 -34.95 -20.62 1.40
CA LEU A 462 -34.07 -19.54 1.81
C LEU A 462 -33.37 -18.88 0.62
N GLN A 463 -32.90 -19.64 -0.39
CA GLN A 463 -32.34 -19.07 -1.62
C GLN A 463 -33.35 -18.15 -2.29
N LYS A 464 -34.60 -18.60 -2.40
CA LYS A 464 -35.66 -17.79 -2.99
C LYS A 464 -35.91 -16.49 -2.22
N LEU A 465 -35.94 -16.57 -0.89
CA LEU A 465 -36.05 -15.38 -0.04
C LEU A 465 -34.87 -14.42 -0.23
N ILE A 466 -33.65 -14.94 -0.33
CA ILE A 466 -32.44 -14.13 -0.54
C ILE A 466 -32.53 -13.39 -1.88
N GLU A 467 -32.82 -14.10 -2.97
CA GLU A 467 -32.93 -13.54 -4.31
C GLU A 467 -34.01 -12.45 -4.39
N LEU A 468 -35.16 -12.67 -3.77
CA LEU A 468 -36.29 -11.73 -3.84
C LEU A 468 -36.14 -10.49 -2.97
N ARG A 469 -35.54 -10.63 -1.78
CA ARG A 469 -35.65 -9.59 -0.73
C ARG A 469 -34.34 -9.20 -0.05
N LEU A 470 -33.27 -10.00 -0.11
CA LEU A 470 -32.08 -9.75 0.73
C LEU A 470 -30.82 -9.45 -0.06
N PHE A 471 -30.69 -9.97 -1.28
CA PHE A 471 -29.43 -9.97 -2.06
C PHE A 471 -28.86 -8.56 -2.23
N GLU A 472 -29.69 -7.58 -2.63
CA GLU A 472 -29.26 -6.19 -2.84
C GLU A 472 -28.90 -5.46 -1.54
N HIS A 473 -29.35 -5.98 -0.39
CA HIS A 473 -29.11 -5.37 0.91
C HIS A 473 -27.89 -5.94 1.64
N ILE A 474 -27.25 -6.98 1.11
CA ILE A 474 -26.04 -7.56 1.71
C ILE A 474 -24.94 -6.50 1.77
N SER A 475 -24.34 -6.34 2.95
CA SER A 475 -23.29 -5.36 3.20
C SER A 475 -22.08 -5.99 3.89
N ASN A 476 -20.98 -5.24 3.96
CA ASN A 476 -19.79 -5.64 4.72
C ASN A 476 -20.07 -5.93 6.21
N SER A 477 -21.14 -5.38 6.78
CA SER A 477 -21.55 -5.67 8.16
C SER A 477 -22.37 -6.95 8.33
N ASP A 478 -22.66 -7.69 7.26
CA ASP A 478 -23.29 -9.02 7.32
C ASP A 478 -22.30 -10.14 6.96
N TYR A 479 -21.18 -9.79 6.33
CA TYR A 479 -20.14 -10.71 5.94
C TYR A 479 -19.11 -11.00 7.05
N TYR A 480 -18.84 -12.28 7.29
CA TYR A 480 -17.90 -12.77 8.29
C TYR A 480 -16.80 -13.61 7.63
N SER A 481 -15.56 -13.46 8.07
CA SER A 481 -14.49 -14.40 7.75
C SER A 481 -14.86 -15.79 8.24
N ILE A 482 -14.48 -16.83 7.48
CA ILE A 482 -14.68 -18.22 7.90
C ILE A 482 -13.93 -18.54 9.22
N MET A 483 -12.86 -17.78 9.52
CA MET A 483 -12.09 -17.84 10.76
C MET A 483 -12.76 -17.12 11.95
N TYR A 484 -13.95 -16.55 11.79
CA TYR A 484 -14.60 -15.71 12.79
C TYR A 484 -14.65 -16.38 14.18
N HIS A 485 -15.08 -17.63 14.28
CA HIS A 485 -15.22 -18.32 15.57
C HIS A 485 -13.88 -18.57 16.26
N ALA A 486 -12.86 -19.00 15.50
CA ALA A 486 -11.51 -19.19 16.01
C ALA A 486 -10.91 -17.85 16.49
N CYS A 487 -11.12 -16.78 15.71
CA CYS A 487 -10.68 -15.44 16.09
C CYS A 487 -11.40 -14.93 17.34
N MET A 488 -12.73 -15.11 17.44
CA MET A 488 -13.49 -14.73 18.63
C MET A 488 -13.02 -15.47 19.89
N ALA A 489 -12.73 -16.77 19.78
CA ALA A 489 -12.19 -17.56 20.88
C ALA A 489 -10.88 -16.97 21.43
N SER A 490 -10.04 -16.39 20.56
CA SER A 490 -8.78 -15.75 20.97
C SER A 490 -8.96 -14.50 21.84
N TYR A 491 -10.13 -13.85 21.84
CA TYR A 491 -10.41 -12.65 22.64
C TYR A 491 -11.15 -12.92 23.95
N VAL A 492 -11.55 -14.17 24.25
CA VAL A 492 -12.42 -14.51 25.39
C VAL A 492 -11.87 -14.00 26.73
N HIS A 493 -10.56 -14.08 26.95
CA HIS A 493 -9.90 -13.62 28.18
C HIS A 493 -9.86 -12.09 28.33
N LEU A 494 -10.11 -11.33 27.25
CA LEU A 494 -10.19 -9.87 27.26
C LEU A 494 -11.64 -9.37 27.29
N ASP A 495 -12.54 -10.08 26.62
CA ASP A 495 -13.95 -9.74 26.55
C ASP A 495 -14.68 -10.05 27.88
N GLY A 496 -14.39 -11.20 28.48
CA GLY A 496 -14.99 -11.63 29.77
C GLY A 496 -14.83 -10.59 30.88
N PRO A 497 -13.60 -10.17 31.23
CA PRO A 497 -13.36 -9.11 32.21
C PRO A 497 -13.66 -7.70 31.68
N LYS A 498 -14.21 -7.55 30.46
CA LYS A 498 -14.48 -6.26 29.80
C LYS A 498 -13.26 -5.36 29.65
N LYS A 499 -12.06 -5.93 29.53
CA LYS A 499 -10.83 -5.18 29.21
C LYS A 499 -10.98 -4.56 27.82
N ILE A 500 -11.47 -5.34 26.85
CA ILE A 500 -11.84 -4.86 25.52
C ILE A 500 -13.36 -4.95 25.37
N CYS A 501 -13.94 -4.02 24.61
CA CYS A 501 -15.35 -4.06 24.29
C CYS A 501 -15.62 -5.17 23.27
N LYS A 502 -16.63 -6.01 23.51
CA LYS A 502 -17.06 -7.09 22.59
C LYS A 502 -17.29 -6.62 21.15
N SER A 503 -17.75 -5.39 20.95
CA SER A 503 -17.91 -4.84 19.58
C SER A 503 -16.59 -4.68 18.82
N VAL A 504 -15.46 -4.51 19.53
CA VAL A 504 -14.13 -4.41 18.94
C VAL A 504 -13.62 -5.80 18.54
N SER A 505 -13.72 -6.79 19.44
CA SER A 505 -13.33 -8.17 19.14
C SER A 505 -14.19 -8.76 18.01
N GLU A 506 -15.49 -8.46 17.97
CA GLU A 506 -16.38 -8.85 16.87
C GLU A 506 -15.92 -8.23 15.54
N LYS A 507 -15.64 -6.92 15.48
CA LYS A 507 -15.19 -6.26 14.24
C LYS A 507 -13.86 -6.82 13.72
N LEU A 508 -12.91 -7.11 14.62
CA LEU A 508 -11.62 -7.69 14.25
C LEU A 508 -11.79 -9.13 13.77
N SER A 509 -12.52 -9.96 14.53
CA SER A 509 -12.76 -11.36 14.20
C SER A 509 -13.56 -11.53 12.90
N ARG A 510 -14.47 -10.59 12.59
CA ARG A 510 -15.15 -10.54 11.28
C ARG A 510 -14.20 -10.43 10.11
N SER A 511 -13.07 -9.73 10.28
CA SER A 511 -12.02 -9.62 9.27
C SER A 511 -10.99 -10.75 9.36
N GLY A 512 -11.19 -11.75 10.21
CA GLY A 512 -10.23 -12.83 10.45
C GLY A 512 -9.03 -12.43 11.33
N VAL A 513 -9.07 -11.28 12.00
CA VAL A 513 -7.95 -10.80 12.83
C VAL A 513 -8.08 -11.34 14.26
N SER A 514 -7.36 -12.42 14.56
CA SER A 514 -7.20 -12.96 15.93
C SER A 514 -6.36 -12.04 16.83
N LEU A 515 -6.36 -12.31 18.14
CA LEU A 515 -5.54 -11.60 19.10
C LEU A 515 -4.04 -11.73 18.82
N GLN A 516 -3.59 -12.91 18.38
CA GLN A 516 -2.19 -13.15 18.03
C GLN A 516 -1.73 -12.21 16.90
N HIS A 517 -2.57 -12.00 15.88
CA HIS A 517 -2.28 -11.03 14.83
C HIS A 517 -2.14 -9.60 15.37
N VAL A 518 -2.93 -9.20 16.37
CA VAL A 518 -2.81 -7.87 16.99
C VAL A 518 -1.51 -7.75 17.77
N LYS A 519 -1.14 -8.77 18.56
CA LYS A 519 0.15 -8.82 19.27
C LYS A 519 1.33 -8.78 18.29
N LEU A 520 1.25 -9.53 17.20
CA LEU A 520 2.23 -9.53 16.12
C LEU A 520 2.33 -8.15 15.44
N ALA A 521 1.22 -7.46 15.24
CA ALA A 521 1.25 -6.10 14.70
C ALA A 521 2.00 -5.13 15.63
N ILE A 522 1.78 -5.25 16.94
CA ILE A 522 2.40 -4.42 17.97
C ILE A 522 3.91 -4.67 18.02
N SER A 523 4.33 -5.94 18.00
CA SER A 523 5.76 -6.31 18.02
C SER A 523 6.49 -5.84 16.77
N ARG A 524 5.84 -5.88 15.60
CA ARG A 524 6.39 -5.35 14.34
C ARG A 524 6.53 -3.82 14.37
N ASP A 525 5.44 -3.10 14.68
CA ASP A 525 5.46 -1.65 14.81
C ASP A 525 4.21 -1.13 15.55
N LEU A 526 4.41 -0.71 16.80
CA LEU A 526 3.38 -0.18 17.69
C LEU A 526 2.46 0.89 17.06
N LYS A 527 3.02 1.86 16.34
CA LYS A 527 2.23 2.99 15.80
C LYS A 527 1.51 2.57 14.53
N ALA A 528 2.09 1.67 13.73
CA ALA A 528 1.42 1.10 12.59
C ALA A 528 0.35 0.08 12.98
N ALA A 529 0.49 -0.64 14.09
CA ALA A 529 -0.57 -1.48 14.66
C ALA A 529 -1.86 -0.67 14.92
N LYS A 530 -1.74 0.49 15.57
CA LYS A 530 -2.88 1.41 15.77
C LYS A 530 -3.54 1.82 14.45
N MET A 531 -2.73 2.13 13.44
CA MET A 531 -3.23 2.50 12.12
C MET A 531 -3.86 1.32 11.37
N MET A 532 -3.34 0.10 11.57
CA MET A 532 -3.88 -1.14 11.02
C MET A 532 -5.26 -1.42 11.62
N LEU A 533 -5.41 -1.35 12.95
CA LEU A 533 -6.72 -1.50 13.63
C LEU A 533 -7.78 -0.53 13.08
N GLN A 534 -7.40 0.72 12.79
CA GLN A 534 -8.30 1.69 12.18
C GLN A 534 -8.80 1.28 10.79
N THR A 535 -8.02 0.51 10.03
CA THR A 535 -8.48 -0.02 8.73
C THR A 535 -9.61 -1.05 8.89
N HIS A 536 -9.73 -1.69 10.06
CA HIS A 536 -10.82 -2.60 10.43
C HIS A 536 -12.00 -1.89 11.12
N LYS A 537 -12.21 -0.60 10.83
CA LYS A 537 -13.32 0.21 11.37
C LYS A 537 -13.35 0.31 12.90
N ILE A 538 -12.17 0.22 13.52
CA ILE A 538 -11.95 0.52 14.94
C ILE A 538 -11.64 2.01 15.09
N SER A 539 -12.30 2.70 16.02
CA SER A 539 -12.03 4.13 16.26
C SER A 539 -10.62 4.35 16.80
N CYS A 540 -10.08 5.56 16.66
CA CYS A 540 -8.73 5.89 17.16
C CYS A 540 -8.60 5.60 18.66
N LYS A 541 -9.59 6.01 19.46
CA LYS A 541 -9.63 5.79 20.91
C LYS A 541 -9.68 4.30 21.28
N GLN A 542 -10.48 3.51 20.56
CA GLN A 542 -10.54 2.07 20.78
C GLN A 542 -9.21 1.39 20.41
N ALA A 543 -8.60 1.76 19.28
CA ALA A 543 -7.32 1.21 18.86
C ALA A 543 -6.19 1.52 19.86
N GLU A 544 -6.18 2.74 20.42
CA GLU A 544 -5.25 3.10 21.49
C GLU A 544 -5.46 2.28 22.76
N ASN A 545 -6.72 2.08 23.17
CA ASN A 545 -7.04 1.29 24.34
C ASN A 545 -6.62 -0.18 24.18
N VAL A 546 -6.94 -0.80 23.04
CA VAL A 546 -6.53 -2.19 22.71
C VAL A 546 -5.01 -2.33 22.83
N VAL A 547 -4.27 -1.45 22.18
CA VAL A 547 -2.80 -1.49 22.21
C VAL A 547 -2.25 -1.26 23.62
N LYS A 548 -2.85 -0.35 24.41
CA LYS A 548 -2.43 -0.11 25.79
C LYS A 548 -2.64 -1.33 26.68
N ILE A 549 -3.79 -1.99 26.56
CA ILE A 549 -4.10 -3.20 27.34
C ILE A 549 -3.09 -4.30 27.03
N LEU A 550 -2.80 -4.53 25.74
CA LEU A 550 -1.89 -5.59 25.33
C LEU A 550 -0.43 -5.33 25.71
N LEU A 551 -0.01 -4.08 25.83
CA LEU A 551 1.31 -3.72 26.35
C LEU A 551 1.44 -3.83 27.87
N CYS A 552 0.33 -3.89 28.61
CA CYS A 552 0.33 -4.03 30.07
C CYS A 552 0.14 -5.49 30.52
N GLU A 553 -0.16 -6.40 29.60
CA GLU A 553 -0.28 -7.85 29.86
C GLU A 553 1.00 -8.62 29.53
N GLU A 554 1.97 -7.99 28.85
CA GLU A 554 3.37 -8.45 28.74
C GLU A 554 4.19 -7.88 29.90
#